data_AF-A0AAV2PUY7-F1
#
_entry.id   AF-A0AAV2PUY7-F1
#
_cell.length_a   1.000
_cell.length_b   1.000
_cell.length_c   1.000
_cell.angle_alpha   90.00
_cell.angle_beta   90.00
_cell.angle_gamma   90.00
#
_symmetry.space_group_name_H-M   'P 1'
#
loop_
_entity.id
_entity.type
_entity.pdbx_description
1 polymer ?
#
loop_
_entity_poly.entity_id
_entity_poly.type
_entity_poly.pdbx_seq_one_letter_code
_entity_poly.pdbx_strand_id
1 'polypeptide(L)'
;VSFSRVYPKATRVDSANYNPVPMWNNGCQMVSLNFQTGDRAMQLNEGRFLQNGRCGYVLRPRSQWGTVDQNDPEILPMDPFNFTIKGKKTTICLLKESQTKSGL
;
A
#
# COMPACT_ATOMS: atom_id res chain seq x y z
N VAL A 1 15.70 -2.10 6.07
CA VAL A 1 14.48 -1.95 5.24
C VAL A 1 13.84 -0.61 5.54
N SER A 2 13.68 0.29 4.57
CA SER A 2 12.99 1.58 4.74
C SER A 2 11.57 1.50 4.15
N PHE A 3 10.58 2.07 4.86
CA PHE A 3 9.19 2.14 4.40
C PHE A 3 8.79 3.60 4.14
N SER A 4 8.09 3.84 3.03
CA SER A 4 7.55 5.14 2.67
C SER A 4 6.03 5.16 2.83
N ARG A 5 5.54 6.16 3.58
CA ARG A 5 4.11 6.40 3.79
C ARG A 5 3.66 7.72 3.16
N VAL A 6 2.53 7.69 2.47
CA VAL A 6 1.91 8.83 1.79
C VAL A 6 0.50 9.05 2.31
N TYR A 7 0.18 10.29 2.66
CA TYR A 7 -1.13 10.73 3.13
C TYR A 7 -1.76 11.75 2.17
N PRO A 8 -3.10 11.86 2.13
CA PRO A 8 -3.76 12.97 1.46
C PRO A 8 -3.29 14.31 2.03
N LYS A 9 -3.17 15.33 1.17
CA LYS A 9 -2.79 16.69 1.60
C LYS A 9 -3.82 17.23 2.60
N ALA A 10 -3.34 17.80 3.70
CA ALA A 10 -4.18 18.33 4.79
C ALA A 10 -5.13 19.47 4.37
N THR A 11 -4.90 20.12 3.22
CA THR A 11 -5.74 21.20 2.69
C THR A 11 -7.03 20.70 2.03
N ARG A 12 -7.25 19.39 1.93
CA ARG A 12 -8.50 18.82 1.42
C ARG A 12 -9.53 18.71 2.55
N VAL A 13 -10.40 19.71 2.65
CA VAL A 13 -11.49 19.79 3.63
C VAL A 13 -12.65 18.87 3.26
N ASP A 14 -12.72 18.46 1.99
CA ASP A 14 -13.81 17.69 1.37
C ASP A 14 -13.66 16.16 1.48
N SER A 15 -12.76 15.66 2.33
CA SER A 15 -12.46 14.23 2.53
C SER A 15 -12.18 13.41 1.24
N ALA A 16 -11.98 14.08 0.10
CA ALA A 16 -11.79 13.46 -1.19
C ALA A 16 -10.41 12.77 -1.29
N ASN A 17 -10.39 11.55 -1.83
CA ASN A 17 -9.15 10.83 -2.03
C ASN A 17 -8.39 11.29 -3.28
N TYR A 18 -7.07 11.07 -3.27
CA TYR A 18 -6.23 11.19 -4.46
C TYR A 18 -6.13 9.82 -5.16
N ASN A 19 -5.73 9.81 -6.44
CA ASN A 19 -5.48 8.56 -7.14
C ASN A 19 -4.26 7.83 -6.53
N PRO A 20 -4.41 6.60 -5.99
CA PRO A 20 -3.32 5.88 -5.32
C PRO A 20 -2.32 5.23 -6.29
N VAL A 21 -2.70 5.04 -7.57
CA VAL A 21 -1.90 4.31 -8.57
C VAL A 21 -0.49 4.87 -8.77
N PRO A 22 -0.29 6.20 -8.92
CA PRO A 22 1.06 6.76 -9.06
C PRO A 22 1.97 6.43 -7.86
N MET A 23 1.44 6.42 -6.64
CA MET A 23 2.23 6.10 -5.44
C MET A 23 2.63 4.63 -5.41
N TRP A 24 1.71 3.73 -5.78
CA TRP A 24 2.03 2.31 -5.93
C TRP A 24 3.08 2.05 -7.01
N ASN A 25 3.03 2.78 -8.13
CA ASN A 25 4.00 2.65 -9.22
C ASN A 25 5.40 3.15 -8.83
N ASN A 26 5.49 4.13 -7.92
CA ASN A 26 6.74 4.59 -7.32
C ASN A 26 7.23 3.69 -6.16
N GLY A 27 6.52 2.61 -5.86
CA GLY A 27 6.92 1.65 -4.84
C GLY A 27 6.66 2.08 -3.41
N CYS A 28 5.83 3.12 -3.19
CA CYS A 28 5.35 3.48 -1.86
C CYS A 28 4.55 2.31 -1.28
N GLN A 29 4.97 1.83 -0.12
CA GLN A 29 4.34 0.68 0.52
C GLN A 29 3.04 1.09 1.19
N MET A 30 2.99 2.28 1.79
CA MET A 30 1.88 2.71 2.63
C MET A 30 1.14 3.89 2.00
N VAL A 31 0.05 3.64 1.27
CA VAL A 31 -0.74 4.67 0.57
C VAL A 31 -2.08 4.82 1.31
N SER A 32 -2.25 5.92 2.03
CA SER A 32 -3.43 6.14 2.87
C SER A 32 -4.55 6.87 2.13
N LEU A 33 -5.76 6.36 2.30
CA LEU A 33 -7.03 6.91 1.80
C LEU A 33 -8.03 7.05 2.97
N ASN A 34 -9.01 7.93 2.79
CA ASN A 34 -10.14 8.16 3.68
C ASN A 34 -11.22 7.10 3.42
N PHE A 35 -11.46 6.20 4.38
CA PHE A 35 -12.35 5.04 4.21
C PHE A 35 -13.84 5.39 4.17
N GLN A 36 -14.21 6.50 4.81
CA GLN A 36 -15.58 7.01 4.81
C GLN A 36 -16.06 7.49 3.44
N THR A 37 -15.14 7.72 2.50
CA THR A 37 -15.44 8.24 1.17
C THR A 37 -15.34 7.12 0.13
N GLY A 38 -16.49 6.59 -0.31
CA GLY A 38 -16.60 5.52 -1.33
C GLY A 38 -16.33 5.99 -2.77
N ASP A 39 -15.29 6.79 -2.98
CA ASP A 39 -14.93 7.32 -4.29
C ASP A 39 -14.17 6.30 -5.18
N ARG A 40 -13.86 6.70 -6.41
CA ARG A 40 -13.13 5.87 -7.37
C ARG A 40 -11.77 5.38 -6.83
N ALA A 41 -11.09 6.19 -6.01
CA ALA A 41 -9.82 5.80 -5.42
C ALA A 41 -10.00 4.70 -4.38
N MET A 42 -11.09 4.74 -3.61
CA MET A 42 -11.46 3.66 -2.69
C MET A 42 -11.79 2.37 -3.43
N GLN A 43 -12.56 2.43 -4.52
CA GLN A 43 -12.87 1.24 -5.34
C GLN A 43 -11.60 0.60 -5.92
N LEU A 44 -10.62 1.41 -6.35
CA LEU A 44 -9.32 0.92 -6.81
C LEU A 44 -8.54 0.25 -5.67
N ASN A 45 -8.60 0.82 -4.47
CA ASN A 45 -7.98 0.24 -3.28
C ASN A 45 -8.61 -1.12 -2.95
N GLU A 46 -9.93 -1.19 -2.87
CA GLU A 46 -10.65 -2.45 -2.62
C GLU A 46 -10.29 -3.51 -3.66
N GLY A 47 -10.36 -3.18 -4.95
CA GLY A 47 -10.01 -4.10 -6.04
C GLY A 47 -8.58 -4.63 -5.96
N ARG A 48 -7.61 -3.78 -5.59
CA ARG A 48 -6.21 -4.19 -5.41
C ARG A 48 -6.05 -5.20 -4.27
N PHE A 49 -6.66 -4.93 -3.11
CA PHE A 49 -6.53 -5.78 -1.92
C PHE A 49 -7.52 -6.95 -1.88
N LEU A 50 -8.31 -7.20 -2.94
CA LEU A 50 -8.96 -8.51 -3.12
C LEU A 50 -7.94 -9.64 -3.30
N GLN A 51 -6.76 -9.32 -3.84
CA GLN A 51 -5.68 -10.27 -4.02
C GLN A 51 -5.16 -10.79 -2.68
N ASN A 52 -4.55 -11.98 -2.69
CA ASN A 52 -3.95 -12.59 -1.51
C ASN A 52 -4.95 -12.76 -0.33
N GLY A 53 -6.19 -13.14 -0.66
CA GLY A 53 -7.21 -13.47 0.35
C GLY A 53 -7.65 -12.30 1.22
N ARG A 54 -7.59 -11.05 0.73
CA ARG A 54 -7.99 -9.85 1.49
C ARG A 54 -7.18 -9.58 2.74
N CYS A 55 -5.96 -10.12 2.85
CA CYS A 55 -5.12 -9.93 4.04
C CYS A 55 -4.53 -8.52 4.18
N GLY A 56 -4.76 -7.62 3.22
CA GLY A 56 -4.20 -6.26 3.23
C GLY A 56 -2.75 -6.16 2.73
N TYR A 57 -2.17 -7.26 2.23
CA TYR A 57 -0.83 -7.30 1.66
C TYR A 57 -0.84 -7.80 0.22
N VAL A 58 -0.29 -6.98 -0.68
CA VAL A 58 -0.05 -7.36 -2.08
C VAL A 58 1.43 -7.27 -2.37
N LEU A 59 1.98 -8.32 -2.99
CA LEU A 59 3.38 -8.36 -3.40
C LEU A 59 3.61 -7.36 -4.55
N ARG A 60 4.63 -6.52 -4.41
CA ARG A 60 5.00 -5.57 -5.48
C ARG A 60 5.54 -6.34 -6.71
N PRO A 61 5.33 -5.85 -7.94
CA PRO A 61 5.92 -6.44 -9.14
C PRO A 61 7.43 -6.59 -9.05
N ARG A 62 7.98 -7.64 -9.69
CA ARG A 62 9.42 -7.93 -9.68
C ARG A 62 10.27 -6.80 -10.26
N SER A 63 9.75 -6.05 -11.23
CA SER A 63 10.43 -4.87 -11.80
C SER A 63 10.67 -3.74 -10.80
N GLN A 64 9.91 -3.72 -9.70
CA GLN A 64 10.12 -2.77 -8.62
C GLN A 64 11.05 -3.33 -7.53
N TRP A 65 11.46 -4.59 -7.60
CA TRP A 65 12.47 -5.09 -6.67
C TRP A 65 13.77 -4.38 -7.03
N GLY A 66 14.55 -3.94 -6.03
CA GLY A 66 15.85 -3.34 -6.33
C GLY A 66 16.72 -4.31 -7.12
N THR A 67 17.92 -3.89 -7.53
CA THR A 67 18.92 -4.85 -8.02
C THR A 67 19.05 -5.95 -6.99
N VAL A 68 18.50 -7.11 -7.31
CA VAL A 68 18.63 -8.33 -6.52
C VAL A 68 20.10 -8.64 -6.63
N ASP A 69 20.89 -8.35 -5.59
CA ASP A 69 22.24 -8.87 -5.53
C ASP A 69 22.09 -10.39 -5.50
N GLN A 70 22.49 -11.04 -6.58
CA GLN A 70 22.33 -12.50 -6.73
C GLN A 70 23.10 -13.27 -5.64
N ASN A 71 23.99 -12.58 -4.90
CA ASN A 71 24.77 -13.12 -3.81
C ASN A 71 24.22 -12.75 -2.42
N ASP A 72 23.09 -12.03 -2.32
CA ASP A 72 22.49 -11.72 -1.02
C ASP A 72 21.86 -12.99 -0.41
N PRO A 73 22.41 -13.51 0.70
CA PRO A 73 21.96 -14.77 1.32
C PRO A 73 20.56 -14.66 1.94
N GLU A 74 19.98 -13.45 2.07
CA GLU A 74 18.60 -13.26 2.53
C GLU A 74 17.55 -13.40 1.41
N ILE A 75 17.96 -13.54 0.14
CA ILE A 75 17.04 -13.85 -0.95
C ILE A 75 16.65 -15.32 -0.85
N LEU A 76 15.64 -15.59 -0.03
CA LEU A 76 15.00 -16.90 -0.03
C LEU A 76 14.42 -17.15 -1.44
N PRO A 77 14.61 -18.36 -2.01
CA PRO A 77 13.94 -18.73 -3.24
C PRO A 77 12.45 -18.44 -3.06
N MET A 78 11.91 -17.64 -3.97
CA MET A 78 10.49 -17.29 -3.96
C MET A 78 9.69 -18.57 -4.22
N ASP A 79 9.24 -19.22 -3.16
CA ASP A 79 8.21 -20.27 -3.26
C ASP A 79 6.92 -19.59 -3.75
N PRO A 80 6.40 -19.94 -4.94
CA PRO A 80 5.16 -19.36 -5.46
C PRO A 80 3.91 -19.77 -4.65
N PHE A 81 4.01 -20.79 -3.79
CA PHE A 81 2.86 -21.34 -3.06
C PHE A 81 2.83 -21.02 -1.56
N ASN A 82 3.96 -20.64 -0.94
CA ASN A 82 4.00 -20.24 0.47
C ASN A 82 4.54 -18.82 0.67
N PHE A 83 3.63 -17.90 0.98
CA PHE A 83 3.95 -16.51 1.31
C PHE A 83 4.37 -16.40 2.79
N THR A 84 5.62 -16.70 3.11
CA THR A 84 6.17 -16.35 4.42
C THR A 84 6.51 -14.86 4.44
N ILE A 85 5.84 -14.10 5.32
CA ILE A 85 6.14 -12.68 5.60
C ILE A 85 7.44 -12.61 6.41
N LYS A 86 8.58 -12.85 5.75
CA LYS A 86 9.90 -12.49 6.26
C LYS A 86 10.67 -11.83 5.12
N GLY A 87 10.98 -10.54 5.28
CA GLY A 87 11.87 -9.79 4.39
C GLY A 87 11.29 -9.25 3.06
N LYS A 88 10.07 -9.62 2.64
CA LYS A 88 9.53 -9.17 1.34
C LYS A 88 8.87 -7.79 1.43
N LYS A 89 9.28 -6.85 0.58
CA LYS A 89 8.70 -5.49 0.44
C LYS A 89 7.25 -5.57 -0.08
N THR A 90 6.28 -5.53 0.80
CA THR A 90 4.83 -5.54 0.50
C THR A 90 4.23 -4.14 0.45
N THR A 91 3.11 -4.01 -0.27
CA THR A 91 2.24 -2.82 -0.18
C THR A 91 1.18 -3.06 0.89
N ILE A 92 0.97 -2.09 1.78
CA ILE A 92 -0.02 -2.07 2.85
C ILE A 92 -0.89 -0.83 2.62
N CYS A 93 -2.21 -0.95 2.60
CA CYS A 93 -3.05 0.24 2.69
C CYS A 93 -3.42 0.52 4.13
N LEU A 94 -3.20 1.76 4.54
CA LEU A 94 -3.51 2.23 5.88
C LEU A 94 -4.69 3.17 5.78
N LEU A 95 -5.80 2.67 6.28
CA LEU A 95 -7.05 3.39 6.34
C LEU A 95 -6.89 4.51 7.36
N LYS A 96 -7.15 5.75 6.93
CA LYS A 96 -7.22 6.88 7.85
C LYS A 96 -8.66 7.01 8.31
N GLU A 97 -8.90 6.86 9.60
CA GLU A 97 -10.16 7.27 10.22
C GLU A 97 -10.21 8.80 10.27
N SER A 98 -11.35 9.40 9.91
CA SER A 98 -11.49 10.86 9.92
C SER A 98 -11.29 11.38 11.34
N GLN A 99 -10.40 12.35 11.52
CA GLN A 99 -10.45 13.19 12.70
C GLN A 99 -11.74 14.01 12.60
N THR A 100 -12.79 13.58 13.30
CA THR A 100 -13.93 14.43 13.62
C THR A 100 -13.36 15.61 14.40
N LYS A 101 -13.38 16.83 13.83
CA LYS A 101 -13.20 18.03 14.62
C LYS A 101 -14.40 18.15 15.56
N SER A 102 -14.30 17.57 16.76
CA SER A 102 -15.08 18.05 17.91
C SER A 102 -14.48 19.40 18.30
N GLY A 103 -15.08 20.47 17.79
CA GLY A 103 -14.64 21.84 18.02
C GLY A 103 -15.77 22.81 17.76
N LEU A 104 -16.81 22.71 18.60
CA LEU A 104 -17.63 23.82 19.06
C LEU A 104 -17.67 23.72 20.59
#